data_AF-A0A7Z2T4V2-F1
#
_entry.id   AF-A0A7Z2T4V2-F1
#
_cell.length_a   1.000
_cell.length_b   1.000
_cell.length_c   1.000
_cell.angle_alpha   90.00
_cell.angle_beta   90.00
_cell.angle_gamma   90.00
#
_symmetry.space_group_name_H-M   'P 1'
#
loop_
_entity.id
_entity.type
_entity.pdbx_description
1 polymer ?
#
loop_
_entity_poly.entity_id
_entity_poly.type
_entity_poly.pdbx_seq_one_letter_code
_entity_poly.pdbx_strand_id
1 'polypeptide(L)'
;MEWQLSIDEQKQILQRYISCSSGRTRQLLDVLYDEFPEPISEAQLMKRIGVRKRGTFYAQLRNGNSAVGIKLKKCKRRGRSFVLDGYFLRDIAMHRWVHKTMSQSLKH
;
A
#
# COMPACT_ATOMS: atom_id res chain seq x y z
N MET A 1 -11.46 -20.41 7.28
CA MET A 1 -11.90 -19.40 6.28
C MET A 1 -10.83 -18.33 6.20
N GLU A 2 -10.10 -18.25 5.10
CA GLU A 2 -9.26 -17.08 4.84
C GLU A 2 -10.17 -15.93 4.40
N TRP A 3 -10.33 -14.93 5.25
CA TRP A 3 -11.02 -13.69 4.89
C TRP A 3 -10.13 -12.92 3.91
N GLN A 4 -10.32 -13.17 2.62
CA GLN A 4 -9.63 -12.45 1.55
C GLN A 4 -10.56 -11.38 1.02
N LEU A 5 -10.20 -10.11 1.26
CA LEU A 5 -10.90 -8.96 0.69
C LEU A 5 -10.84 -9.01 -0.83
N SER A 6 -11.90 -8.56 -1.50
CA SER A 6 -11.85 -8.30 -2.94
C SER A 6 -10.83 -7.20 -3.27
N ILE A 7 -10.35 -7.15 -4.52
CA ILE A 7 -9.41 -6.11 -4.97
C ILE A 7 -10.02 -4.71 -4.81
N ASP A 8 -11.33 -4.57 -5.04
CA ASP A 8 -12.03 -3.29 -4.90
C ASP A 8 -12.10 -2.82 -3.44
N GLU A 9 -12.39 -3.72 -2.50
CA GLU A 9 -12.36 -3.40 -1.07
C GLU A 9 -10.94 -3.03 -0.62
N GLN A 10 -9.93 -3.74 -1.12
CA GLN A 10 -8.53 -3.43 -0.88
C GLN A 10 -8.20 -2.02 -1.38
N LYS A 11 -8.62 -1.66 -2.61
CA LYS A 11 -8.44 -0.32 -3.18
C LYS A 11 -9.14 0.75 -2.35
N GLN A 12 -10.37 0.53 -1.89
CA GLN A 12 -11.07 1.52 -1.06
C GLN A 12 -10.36 1.78 0.28
N ILE A 13 -9.84 0.72 0.91
CA ILE A 13 -9.08 0.85 2.16
C ILE A 13 -7.78 1.60 1.87
N LEU A 14 -6.99 1.19 0.87
CA LEU A 14 -5.74 1.84 0.48
C LEU A 14 -5.97 3.34 0.23
N GLN A 15 -6.99 3.70 -0.55
CA GLN A 15 -7.29 5.09 -0.89
C GLN A 15 -7.49 5.98 0.36
N ARG A 16 -8.13 5.45 1.42
CA ARG A 16 -8.30 6.18 2.69
C ARG A 16 -6.98 6.46 3.37
N TYR A 17 -6.08 5.48 3.48
CA TYR A 17 -4.77 5.70 4.12
C TYR A 17 -3.86 6.59 3.28
N ILE A 18 -3.89 6.41 1.97
CA ILE A 18 -3.17 7.28 1.04
C ILE A 18 -3.70 8.73 1.20
N SER A 19 -4.99 8.95 1.47
CA SER A 19 -5.57 10.30 1.69
C SER A 19 -5.02 11.04 2.90
N CYS A 20 -4.47 10.30 3.88
CA CYS A 20 -3.80 10.89 5.04
C CYS A 20 -2.32 11.27 4.76
N SER A 21 -1.76 10.85 3.62
CA SER A 21 -0.40 11.19 3.21
C SER A 21 -0.37 12.48 2.40
N SER A 22 0.74 13.21 2.45
CA SER A 22 0.93 14.47 1.71
C SER A 22 2.28 14.53 0.97
N GLY A 23 2.39 15.50 0.06
CA GLY A 23 3.63 15.80 -0.67
C GLY A 23 4.17 14.64 -1.49
N ARG A 24 5.50 14.43 -1.45
CA ARG A 24 6.18 13.39 -2.24
C ARG A 24 5.80 11.97 -1.83
N THR A 25 5.46 11.76 -0.55
CA THR A 25 4.97 10.46 -0.07
C THR A 25 3.63 10.12 -0.70
N ARG A 26 2.70 11.08 -0.77
CA ARG A 26 1.41 10.91 -1.46
C ARG A 26 1.61 10.56 -2.94
N GLN A 27 2.47 11.30 -3.65
CA GLN A 27 2.76 11.04 -5.07
C GLN A 27 3.32 9.63 -5.32
N LEU A 28 4.21 9.13 -4.45
CA LEU A 28 4.70 7.76 -4.53
C LEU A 28 3.56 6.75 -4.36
N LEU A 29 2.72 6.95 -3.35
CA LEU A 29 1.63 6.03 -3.03
C LEU A 29 0.54 6.04 -4.11
N ASP A 30 0.26 7.18 -4.75
CA ASP A 30 -0.67 7.27 -5.88
C ASP A 30 -0.20 6.43 -7.06
N VAL A 31 1.08 6.52 -7.44
CA VAL A 31 1.62 5.68 -8.53
C VAL A 31 1.54 4.19 -8.21
N LEU A 32 1.77 3.81 -6.94
CA LEU A 32 1.65 2.43 -6.50
C LEU A 32 0.19 1.95 -6.44
N TYR A 33 -0.76 2.87 -6.20
CA TYR A 33 -2.19 2.59 -6.19
C TYR A 33 -2.74 2.35 -7.59
N ASP A 34 -2.32 3.16 -8.57
CA ASP A 34 -2.74 3.01 -9.96
C ASP A 34 -2.32 1.67 -10.56
N GLU A 35 -1.17 1.16 -10.14
CA GLU A 35 -0.64 -0.14 -10.60
C GLU A 35 -1.18 -1.33 -9.80
N PHE A 36 -1.81 -1.10 -8.64
CA PHE A 36 -2.31 -2.17 -7.79
C PHE A 36 -3.40 -3.00 -8.50
N PRO A 37 -3.34 -4.34 -8.46
CA PRO A 37 -2.49 -5.20 -7.61
C PRO A 37 -1.13 -5.62 -8.20
N GLU A 38 -0.79 -5.14 -9.39
CA GLU A 38 0.43 -5.54 -10.08
C GLU A 38 1.67 -4.81 -9.53
N PRO A 39 2.85 -5.45 -9.55
CA PRO A 39 4.08 -4.83 -9.11
C PRO A 39 4.67 -3.92 -10.19
N ILE A 40 5.12 -2.73 -9.81
CA ILE A 40 5.85 -1.79 -10.68
C ILE A 40 7.36 -1.91 -10.45
N SER A 41 8.17 -1.83 -11.51
CA SER A 41 9.64 -1.87 -11.38
C SER A 41 10.21 -0.58 -10.75
N GLU A 42 11.36 -0.69 -10.07
CA GLU A 42 12.10 0.46 -9.51
C GLU A 42 12.28 1.58 -10.54
N ALA A 43 12.70 1.24 -11.75
CA ALA A 43 12.98 2.21 -12.81
C ALA A 43 11.71 2.93 -13.28
N GLN A 44 10.60 2.21 -13.46
CA GLN A 44 9.32 2.82 -13.84
C GLN A 44 8.77 3.70 -12.73
N LEU A 45 8.85 3.23 -11.48
CA LEU A 45 8.38 4.00 -10.32
C LEU A 45 9.18 5.29 -10.15
N MET A 46 10.52 5.21 -10.15
CA MET A 46 11.41 6.37 -10.10
C MET A 46 11.15 7.37 -11.24
N LYS A 47 10.89 6.87 -12.46
CA LYS A 47 10.55 7.71 -13.62
C LYS A 47 9.23 8.45 -13.41
N ARG A 48 8.18 7.77 -12.95
CA ARG A 48 6.84 8.36 -12.75
C ARG A 48 6.82 9.40 -11.64
N ILE A 49 7.56 9.19 -10.55
CA ILE A 49 7.66 10.16 -9.45
C ILE A 49 8.74 11.23 -9.69
N GLY A 50 9.45 11.20 -10.82
CA GLY A 50 10.47 12.18 -11.19
C GLY A 50 11.75 12.14 -10.33
N VAL A 51 12.05 11.03 -9.66
CA VAL A 51 13.24 10.92 -8.79
C VAL A 51 14.40 10.28 -9.54
N ARG A 52 15.50 11.02 -9.70
CA ARG A 52 16.72 10.54 -10.37
C ARG A 52 17.71 9.84 -9.44
N LYS A 53 17.76 10.26 -8.17
CA LYS A 53 18.72 9.74 -7.18
C LYS A 53 18.10 8.59 -6.37
N ARG A 54 18.75 7.43 -6.40
CA ARG A 54 18.31 6.24 -5.64
C ARG A 54 18.16 6.51 -4.13
N GLY A 55 19.08 7.26 -3.51
CA GLY A 55 18.99 7.58 -2.08
C GLY A 55 17.70 8.31 -1.72
N THR A 56 17.31 9.31 -2.52
CA THR A 56 16.05 10.04 -2.36
C THR A 56 14.85 9.13 -2.57
N PHE A 57 14.93 8.21 -3.54
CA PHE A 57 13.88 7.22 -3.78
C PHE A 57 13.67 6.29 -2.58
N TYR A 58 14.74 5.72 -2.01
CA TYR A 58 14.64 4.84 -0.85
C TYR A 58 14.16 5.56 0.41
N ALA A 59 14.50 6.84 0.59
CA ALA A 59 13.95 7.66 1.67
C ALA A 59 12.44 7.86 1.53
N GLN A 60 11.96 8.16 0.31
CA GLN A 60 10.53 8.27 0.03
C GLN A 60 9.81 6.94 0.20
N LEU A 61 10.38 5.84 -0.29
CA LEU A 61 9.85 4.49 -0.09
C LEU A 61 9.72 4.15 1.40
N ARG A 62 10.72 4.48 2.22
CA ARG A 62 10.66 4.23 3.66
C ARG A 62 9.49 4.99 4.30
N ASN A 63 9.34 6.27 3.97
CA ASN A 63 8.23 7.09 4.49
C ASN A 63 6.86 6.57 4.00
N GLY A 64 6.76 6.20 2.72
CA GLY A 64 5.57 5.59 2.15
C GLY A 64 5.21 4.28 2.84
N ASN A 65 6.19 3.40 3.04
CA ASN A 65 6.02 2.10 3.68
C ASN A 65 5.55 2.22 5.14
N SER A 66 5.95 3.28 5.85
CA SER A 66 5.45 3.57 7.20
C SER A 66 3.99 4.04 7.21
N ALA A 67 3.50 4.66 6.13
CA ALA A 67 2.12 5.12 6.02
C ALA A 67 1.17 4.03 5.50
N VAL A 68 1.59 3.32 4.45
CA VAL A 68 0.87 2.22 3.80
C VAL A 68 1.91 1.17 3.47
N GLY A 69 1.73 -0.07 3.92
CA GLY A 69 2.70 -1.13 3.67
C GLY A 69 3.06 -1.25 2.18
N ILE A 70 4.35 -1.30 1.85
CA ILE A 70 4.90 -1.49 0.50
C ILE A 70 5.79 -2.73 0.52
N LYS A 71 5.43 -3.73 -0.28
CA LYS A 71 6.22 -4.95 -0.43
C LYS A 71 7.21 -4.85 -1.57
N LEU A 72 8.46 -5.17 -1.26
CA LEU A 72 9.50 -5.42 -2.26
C LEU A 72 9.37 -6.85 -2.79
N LYS A 73 8.98 -6.98 -4.06
CA LYS A 73 9.10 -8.24 -4.81
C LYS A 73 10.44 -8.24 -5.56
N LYS A 74 11.39 -9.06 -5.10
CA LYS A 74 12.65 -9.32 -5.82
C LYS A 74 12.38 -10.34 -6.94
N CYS A 75 12.39 -9.89 -8.20
CA CYS A 75 12.36 -10.82 -9.32
C CYS A 75 13.79 -11.11 -9.79
N LYS A 76 14.20 -12.38 -9.77
CA LYS A 76 15.54 -12.86 -10.14
C LYS A 76 16.02 -12.38 -11.53
N ARG A 77 15.11 -11.98 -12.45
CA ARG A 77 15.42 -11.53 -13.82
C ARG A 77 15.09 -10.05 -14.14
N ARG A 78 14.27 -9.37 -13.35
CA ARG A 78 13.74 -8.01 -13.68
C ARG A 78 14.12 -6.92 -12.68
N GLY A 79 14.99 -7.22 -11.71
CA GLY A 79 15.37 -6.28 -10.67
C GLY A 79 14.34 -6.16 -9.55
N ARG A 80 14.36 -5.03 -8.84
CA ARG A 80 13.46 -4.72 -7.72
C ARG A 80 12.12 -4.22 -8.26
N SER A 81 11.03 -4.77 -7.72
CA SER A 81 9.67 -4.31 -8.01
C SER A 81 8.89 -4.11 -6.71
N PHE A 82 7.94 -3.18 -6.73
CA PHE A 82 7.22 -2.71 -5.55
C PHE A 82 5.71 -2.83 -5.78
N VAL A 83 4.98 -3.20 -4.74
CA VAL A 83 3.51 -3.29 -4.74
C VAL A 83 2.99 -2.90 -3.36
N LEU A 84 1.79 -2.33 -3.27
CA LEU A 84 1.13 -2.09 -1.98
C LEU A 84 0.83 -3.43 -1.29
N ASP A 85 1.09 -3.50 0.00
CA ASP A 85 0.97 -4.73 0.78
C ASP A 85 -0.49 -5.02 1.15
N GLY A 86 -1.07 -6.05 0.52
CA GLY A 86 -2.40 -6.56 0.89
C GLY A 86 -2.49 -7.18 2.29
N TYR A 87 -1.37 -7.55 2.94
CA TYR A 87 -1.40 -8.09 4.31
C TYR A 87 -1.64 -7.00 5.36
N PHE A 88 -1.14 -5.78 5.15
CA PHE A 88 -1.55 -4.60 5.93
C PHE A 88 -3.08 -4.42 5.88
N LEU A 89 -3.70 -4.74 4.74
CA LEU A 89 -5.16 -4.69 4.57
C LEU A 89 -5.88 -5.82 5.31
N ARG A 90 -5.27 -7.01 5.47
CA ARG A 90 -5.81 -8.10 6.29
C ARG A 90 -5.85 -7.71 7.78
N ASP A 91 -4.78 -7.15 8.32
CA ASP A 91 -4.74 -6.71 9.72
C ASP A 91 -5.77 -5.59 9.98
N ILE A 92 -5.88 -4.60 9.07
CA ILE A 92 -6.88 -3.54 9.17
C ILE A 92 -8.32 -4.08 9.07
N ALA A 93 -8.56 -5.04 8.18
CA ALA A 93 -9.88 -5.65 8.05
C ALA A 93 -10.25 -6.48 9.29
N MET A 94 -9.29 -7.20 9.88
CA MET A 94 -9.50 -7.90 11.16
C MET A 94 -9.83 -6.92 12.29
N HIS A 95 -9.07 -5.83 12.43
CA HIS A 95 -9.37 -4.80 13.45
C HIS A 95 -10.75 -4.14 13.25
N ARG A 96 -11.13 -3.83 12.01
CA ARG A 96 -12.46 -3.30 11.69
C ARG A 96 -13.58 -4.28 12.01
N TRP A 97 -13.38 -5.57 11.74
CA TRP A 97 -14.36 -6.59 12.04
C TRP A 97 -14.58 -6.71 13.55
N VAL A 98 -13.51 -6.81 14.35
CA VAL A 98 -13.58 -6.86 15.83
C VAL A 98 -14.31 -5.65 16.40
N HIS A 99 -14.02 -4.46 15.90
CA HIS A 99 -14.67 -3.24 16.40
C HIS A 99 -16.17 -3.20 16.04
N LYS A 100 -16.55 -3.73 14.86
CA LYS A 100 -17.93 -3.78 14.40
C LYS A 100 -18.74 -4.84 15.16
N THR A 101 -18.18 -6.02 15.44
CA THR A 101 -18.83 -7.07 16.25
C THR A 101 -18.96 -6.67 17.71
N MET A 102 -17.94 -6.05 18.32
CA MET A 102 -18.04 -5.55 19.70
C MET A 102 -19.06 -4.41 19.86
N SER A 103 -19.16 -3.52 18.88
CA SER A 103 -20.15 -2.43 18.92
C SER A 103 -21.60 -2.91 18.75
N GLN A 104 -21.81 -4.09 18.14
CA GLN A 104 -23.13 -4.70 18.01
C GLN A 104 -23.53 -5.51 19.26
N SER A 105 -22.56 -6.12 19.96
CA SER A 105 -22.80 -6.87 21.19
C SER A 105 -23.11 -5.99 22.41
N LEU A 106 -22.82 -4.69 22.37
CA LEU A 106 -23.12 -3.72 23.44
C LEU A 106 -24.49 -3.04 23.29
N LYS A 107 -25.28 -3.41 22.28
CA LYS A 107 -26.62 -2.86 22.02
C LYS A 107 -27.77 -3.85 22.32
N HIS A 108 -27.49 -4.96 22.99
CA HIS A 108 -28.47 -5.95 23.43
C HIS A 108 -28.35 -6.16 24.94
#